data_AF-K3W8Z2-F1
#
_entry.id   AF-K3W8Z2-F1
#
_cell.length_a   1.000
_cell.length_b   1.000
_cell.length_c   1.000
_cell.angle_alpha   90.00
_cell.angle_beta   90.00
_cell.angle_gamma   90.00
#
_symmetry.space_group_name_H-M   'P 1'
#
loop_
_entity.id
_entity.type
_entity.pdbx_description
1 polymer ?
#
loop_
_entity_poly.entity_id
_entity_poly.type
_entity_poly.pdbx_seq_one_letter_code
_entity_poly.pdbx_strand_id
1 'polypeptide(L)'
;MATKPGDQQKPAISYESGKALMAHGPQVLNEHLATRIEAALGRALPQMEVRFNNLSVTADIIVAEEKSDTPELPTLTNTVKKVFKGMSKANNNAVRKEILKNVSGSFKPGTITLLLGQPSSGKSSLMRS
;
A
#
# COMPACT_ATOMS: atom_id res chain seq x y z
N MET A 1 -8.01 44.68 -35.17
CA MET A 1 -8.29 44.66 -33.71
C MET A 1 -8.03 43.25 -33.22
N ALA A 2 -6.88 43.01 -32.59
CA ALA A 2 -6.45 41.69 -32.16
C ALA A 2 -7.07 41.36 -30.79
N THR A 3 -7.79 40.25 -30.70
CA THR A 3 -8.36 39.70 -29.48
C THR A 3 -7.24 39.13 -28.60
N LYS A 4 -7.20 39.54 -27.33
CA LYS A 4 -6.24 39.06 -26.33
C LYS A 4 -6.46 37.56 -26.06
N PRO A 5 -5.41 36.74 -25.97
CA PRO A 5 -5.53 35.34 -25.58
C PRO A 5 -5.92 35.24 -24.09
N GLY A 6 -6.84 34.32 -23.81
CA GLY A 6 -7.62 34.23 -22.58
C GLY A 6 -6.81 34.23 -21.30
N ASP A 7 -7.23 35.09 -20.37
CA ASP A 7 -6.95 35.00 -18.94
C ASP A 7 -7.50 33.66 -18.42
N GLN A 8 -6.67 32.61 -18.46
CA GLN A 8 -6.94 31.39 -17.70
C GLN A 8 -6.73 31.70 -16.23
N GLN A 9 -7.80 32.09 -15.55
CA GLN A 9 -7.87 32.23 -14.11
C GLN A 9 -7.39 30.91 -13.46
N LYS A 10 -6.18 30.89 -12.89
CA LYS A 10 -5.67 29.73 -12.15
C LYS A 10 -6.68 29.41 -11.03
N PRO A 11 -7.17 28.17 -10.91
CA PRO A 11 -8.23 27.82 -9.95
C PRO A 11 -7.83 28.22 -8.53
N ALA A 12 -8.68 29.02 -7.88
CA ALA A 12 -8.46 29.48 -6.52
C ALA A 12 -8.66 28.31 -5.55
N ILE A 13 -7.57 27.76 -5.01
CA ILE A 13 -7.63 26.69 -4.03
C ILE A 13 -8.14 27.23 -2.69
N SER A 14 -9.22 26.65 -2.18
CA SER A 14 -9.74 26.93 -0.84
C SER A 14 -9.09 26.03 0.22
N TYR A 15 -8.75 26.59 1.37
CA TYR A 15 -8.12 25.90 2.50
C TYR A 15 -9.08 25.57 3.65
N GLU A 16 -10.38 25.83 3.47
CA GLU A 16 -11.38 25.68 4.53
C GLU A 16 -11.63 24.22 4.94
N SER A 17 -11.40 23.26 4.03
CA SER A 17 -11.49 21.84 4.32
C SER A 17 -10.66 21.00 3.34
N GLY A 18 -10.34 19.76 3.73
CA GLY A 18 -9.67 18.82 2.83
C GLY A 18 -10.47 18.53 1.55
N LYS A 19 -11.80 18.52 1.63
CA LYS A 19 -12.67 18.36 0.44
C LYS A 19 -12.59 19.57 -0.49
N ALA A 20 -12.56 20.79 0.07
CA ALA A 20 -12.43 22.03 -0.69
C ALA A 20 -11.05 22.15 -1.34
N LEU A 21 -10.00 21.76 -0.62
CA LEU A 21 -8.63 21.68 -1.12
C LEU A 21 -8.50 20.74 -2.33
N MET A 22 -9.25 19.65 -2.32
CA MET A 22 -9.26 18.62 -3.36
C MET A 22 -10.31 18.85 -4.45
N ALA A 23 -11.06 19.94 -4.41
CA ALA A 23 -12.18 20.19 -5.34
C ALA A 23 -11.76 20.22 -6.81
N HIS A 24 -10.50 20.59 -7.08
CA HIS A 24 -9.91 20.62 -8.42
C HIS A 24 -9.00 19.41 -8.72
N GLY A 25 -9.01 18.40 -7.86
CA GLY A 25 -8.20 17.21 -7.99
C GLY A 25 -6.79 17.33 -7.39
N PRO A 26 -6.11 16.19 -7.19
CA PRO A 26 -4.79 16.14 -6.57
C PRO A 26 -3.70 16.82 -7.42
N GLN A 27 -3.84 16.87 -8.74
CA GLN A 27 -2.84 17.47 -9.62
C GLN A 27 -2.72 18.97 -9.36
N VAL A 28 -3.85 19.67 -9.34
CA VAL A 28 -3.93 21.11 -9.09
C VAL A 28 -3.41 21.44 -7.69
N LEU A 29 -3.75 20.60 -6.69
CA LEU A 29 -3.18 20.71 -5.35
C LEU A 29 -1.65 20.58 -5.36
N ASN A 30 -1.12 19.52 -5.99
CA ASN A 30 0.31 19.25 -6.02
C ASN A 30 1.09 20.40 -6.68
N GLU A 31 0.60 20.94 -7.79
CA GLU A 31 1.19 22.10 -8.47
C GLU A 31 1.17 23.36 -7.59
N HIS A 32 0.06 23.58 -6.89
CA HIS A 32 -0.07 24.72 -5.98
C HIS A 32 0.86 24.61 -4.78
N LEU A 33 0.98 23.42 -4.19
CA LEU A 33 1.94 23.16 -3.11
C LEU A 33 3.37 23.33 -3.60
N ALA A 34 3.72 22.77 -4.77
CA ALA A 34 5.04 22.92 -5.37
C ALA A 34 5.39 24.41 -5.56
N THR A 35 4.49 25.19 -6.17
CA THR A 35 4.69 26.64 -6.39
C THR A 35 4.95 27.38 -5.08
N ARG A 36 4.16 27.08 -4.04
CA ARG A 36 4.27 27.73 -2.73
C ARG A 36 5.56 27.35 -2.00
N ILE A 37 5.95 26.08 -2.05
CA ILE A 37 7.18 25.59 -1.42
C ILE A 37 8.41 26.15 -2.14
N GLU A 38 8.40 26.19 -3.48
CA GLU A 38 9.52 26.76 -4.25
C GLU A 38 9.72 28.25 -3.96
N ALA A 39 8.62 29.02 -3.86
CA ALA A 39 8.67 30.43 -3.47
C ALA A 39 9.24 30.62 -2.06
N ALA A 40 8.91 29.73 -1.12
CA ALA A 40 9.43 29.77 0.24
C ALA A 40 10.92 29.34 0.34
N LEU A 41 11.35 28.40 -0.50
CA LEU A 41 12.72 27.89 -0.52
C LEU A 41 13.68 28.74 -1.38
N GLY A 42 13.15 29.59 -2.27
CA GLY A 42 13.94 30.35 -3.24
C GLY A 42 14.67 29.47 -4.27
N ARG A 43 14.24 28.22 -4.44
CA ARG A 43 14.83 27.24 -5.36
C ARG A 43 13.79 26.22 -5.79
N ALA A 44 14.12 25.46 -6.84
CA ALA A 44 13.31 24.34 -7.30
C ALA A 44 13.06 23.32 -6.17
N LEU A 45 11.89 22.68 -6.23
CA LEU A 45 11.43 21.73 -5.23
C LEU A 45 12.46 20.61 -5.05
N PRO A 46 12.89 20.30 -3.80
CA PRO A 46 13.82 19.21 -3.57
C PRO A 46 13.23 17.87 -4.02
N GLN A 47 14.06 17.04 -4.62
CA GLN A 47 13.72 15.69 -5.05
C GLN A 47 13.87 14.71 -3.86
N MET A 48 12.93 13.78 -3.71
CA MET A 48 12.91 12.83 -2.59
C MET A 48 13.47 11.47 -2.99
N GLU A 49 14.56 11.04 -2.33
CA GLU A 49 15.06 9.66 -2.40
C GLU A 49 14.49 8.85 -1.23
N VAL A 50 13.92 7.69 -1.53
CA VAL A 50 13.43 6.75 -0.51
C VAL A 50 14.50 5.71 -0.26
N ARG A 51 14.91 5.51 1.00
CA ARG A 51 15.94 4.53 1.38
C ARG A 51 15.37 3.59 2.44
N PHE A 52 15.62 2.31 2.29
CA PHE A 52 15.25 1.29 3.28
C PHE A 52 16.50 0.48 3.63
N ASN A 53 16.69 0.23 4.93
CA ASN A 53 17.82 -0.50 5.47
C ASN A 53 17.32 -1.60 6.39
N ASN A 54 17.77 -2.83 6.18
CA ASN A 54 17.45 -3.99 7.02
C ASN A 54 15.93 -4.20 7.21
N LEU A 55 15.15 -3.92 6.16
CA LEU A 55 13.70 -4.06 6.18
C LEU A 55 13.32 -5.54 6.26
N SER A 56 12.61 -5.89 7.32
CA SER A 56 12.08 -7.24 7.54
C SER A 56 10.59 -7.16 7.86
N VAL A 57 9.79 -7.96 7.16
CA VAL A 57 8.33 -8.01 7.32
C VAL A 57 7.94 -9.45 7.60
N THR A 58 7.18 -9.68 8.66
CA THR A 58 6.74 -11.00 9.09
C THR A 58 5.22 -11.07 9.14
N ALA A 59 4.65 -12.21 8.80
CA ALA A 59 3.22 -12.48 8.93
C ALA A 59 3.01 -13.81 9.67
N ASP A 60 2.08 -13.83 10.62
CA ASP A 60 1.65 -15.04 11.30
C ASP A 60 0.51 -15.68 10.48
N ILE A 61 0.76 -16.89 9.97
CA ILE A 61 -0.17 -17.61 9.09
C ILE A 61 -0.82 -18.72 9.90
N ILE A 62 -2.15 -18.65 10.05
CA ILE A 62 -2.91 -19.74 10.68
C ILE A 62 -2.95 -20.91 9.68
N VAL A 63 -2.26 -22.00 10.00
CA VAL A 63 -2.28 -23.21 9.17
C VAL A 63 -3.53 -24.01 9.52
N ALA A 64 -4.51 -23.98 8.63
CA ALA A 64 -5.59 -24.97 8.67
C ALA A 64 -5.02 -26.33 8.23
N GLU A 65 -5.08 -27.34 9.10
CA GLU A 65 -4.83 -28.73 8.71
C GLU A 65 -5.92 -29.17 7.72
N GLU A 66 -5.67 -29.06 6.41
CA GLU A 66 -6.47 -29.77 5.42
C GLU A 66 -6.05 -31.24 5.44
N LYS A 67 -6.78 -32.04 6.22
CA LYS A 67 -6.82 -33.47 5.98
C LYS A 67 -7.66 -33.70 4.73
N SER A 68 -6.99 -34.12 3.67
CA SER A 68 -7.57 -34.90 2.58
C SER A 68 -8.50 -35.97 3.15
N ASP A 69 -9.76 -35.95 2.74
CA ASP A 69 -10.53 -37.15 2.39
C ASP A 69 -11.84 -36.70 1.74
N THR A 70 -11.98 -37.07 0.47
CA THR A 70 -13.18 -37.31 -0.35
C THR A 70 -14.30 -36.25 -0.45
N PRO A 71 -14.93 -36.12 -1.63
CA PRO A 71 -16.08 -35.23 -1.83
C PRO A 71 -17.32 -35.86 -1.17
N GLU A 72 -17.44 -35.75 0.15
CA GLU A 72 -18.56 -36.33 0.90
C GLU A 72 -19.54 -35.25 1.36
N LEU A 73 -20.79 -35.47 0.96
CA LEU A 73 -21.95 -34.59 0.99
C LEU A 73 -22.14 -33.85 2.34
N PRO A 74 -22.72 -32.62 2.32
CA PRO A 74 -22.88 -31.78 3.50
C PRO A 74 -23.95 -32.36 4.43
N THR A 75 -23.55 -33.31 5.26
CA THR A 75 -24.41 -33.97 6.24
C THR A 75 -24.15 -33.36 7.61
N LEU A 76 -25.21 -32.94 8.30
CA LEU A 76 -25.26 -32.22 9.58
C LEU A 76 -24.33 -32.77 10.68
N THR A 77 -23.95 -34.05 10.59
CA THR A 77 -22.98 -34.74 11.43
C THR A 77 -21.57 -34.14 11.39
N ASN A 78 -21.13 -33.55 10.26
CA ASN A 78 -19.81 -32.92 10.15
C ASN A 78 -19.70 -31.62 10.99
N THR A 79 -20.81 -30.94 11.24
CA THR A 79 -20.86 -29.73 12.06
C THR A 79 -20.71 -30.07 13.55
N VAL A 80 -21.40 -31.10 14.03
CA VAL A 80 -21.33 -31.53 15.44
C VAL A 80 -19.94 -32.07 15.78
N LYS A 81 -19.34 -32.84 14.86
CA LYS A 81 -17.98 -33.37 15.03
C LYS A 81 -16.91 -32.27 15.01
N LYS A 82 -17.11 -31.19 14.23
CA LYS A 82 -16.24 -29.99 14.24
C LYS A 82 -16.35 -29.21 15.55
N VAL A 83 -17.56 -29.03 16.09
CA VAL A 83 -17.80 -28.32 17.35
C VAL A 83 -17.16 -29.05 18.53
N PHE A 84 -17.30 -30.38 18.60
CA PHE A 84 -16.71 -31.17 19.68
C PHE A 84 -15.18 -31.21 19.61
N LYS A 85 -14.59 -31.18 18.40
CA LYS A 85 -13.13 -31.09 18.20
C LYS A 85 -12.57 -29.69 18.48
N GLY A 86 -13.41 -28.65 18.43
CA GLY A 86 -13.07 -27.26 18.72
C GLY A 86 -12.82 -26.96 20.20
N MET A 87 -13.34 -27.80 21.11
CA MET A 87 -13.13 -27.61 22.57
C MET A 87 -11.83 -28.23 23.09
N SER A 88 -11.19 -29.15 22.36
CA SER A 88 -9.99 -29.88 22.85
C SER A 88 -8.72 -29.70 22.02
N LYS A 89 -8.71 -28.84 20.99
CA LYS A 89 -7.51 -28.54 20.19
C LYS A 89 -7.35 -27.04 20.01
N ALA A 90 -7.15 -26.32 21.12
CA ALA A 90 -6.64 -24.95 21.14
C ALA A 90 -5.13 -24.94 20.81
N ASN A 91 -4.72 -25.61 19.73
CA ASN A 91 -3.37 -25.46 19.20
C ASN A 91 -3.45 -24.37 18.13
N ASN A 92 -3.20 -23.14 18.54
CA ASN A 92 -3.00 -21.99 17.66
C ASN A 92 -1.73 -22.24 16.83
N ASN A 93 -1.84 -23.06 15.79
CA ASN A 93 -0.77 -23.33 14.82
C ASN A 93 -0.59 -22.13 13.88
N ALA A 94 -0.35 -20.94 14.45
CA ALA A 94 0.11 -19.79 13.70
C ALA A 94 1.60 -19.99 13.39
N VAL A 95 1.92 -20.20 12.11
CA VAL A 95 3.30 -20.28 11.64
C VAL A 95 3.76 -18.88 11.29
N ARG A 96 4.77 -18.39 12.02
CA ARG A 96 5.44 -17.12 11.73
C ARG A 96 6.26 -17.26 10.45
N LYS A 97 5.85 -16.56 9.39
CA LYS A 97 6.55 -16.53 8.09
C LYS A 97 7.12 -15.15 7.84
N GLU A 98 8.43 -15.10 7.65
CA GLU A 98 9.13 -13.90 7.24
C GLU A 98 8.94 -13.68 5.73
N ILE A 99 8.26 -12.61 5.36
CA ILE A 99 7.91 -12.24 3.98
C ILE A 99 9.04 -11.44 3.31
N LEU A 100 9.64 -10.50 4.04
CA LEU A 100 10.86 -9.79 3.64
C LEU A 100 11.94 -10.04 4.68
N LYS A 101 13.15 -10.36 4.24
CA LYS A 101 14.28 -10.70 5.12
C LYS A 101 15.42 -9.72 4.89
N ASN A 102 15.63 -8.80 5.83
CA ASN A 102 16.76 -7.86 5.87
C ASN A 102 17.07 -7.20 4.52
N VAL A 103 16.04 -6.71 3.82
CA VAL A 103 16.20 -6.10 2.50
C VAL A 103 16.66 -4.65 2.68
N SER A 104 17.67 -4.23 1.91
CA SER A 104 18.16 -2.85 1.88
C SER A 104 18.22 -2.33 0.44
N GLY A 105 18.00 -1.03 0.24
CA GLY A 105 18.03 -0.41 -1.07
C GLY A 105 17.56 1.05 -1.07
N SER A 106 17.53 1.66 -2.26
CA SER A 106 16.99 3.00 -2.43
C SER A 106 16.27 3.20 -3.77
N PHE A 107 15.24 4.05 -3.74
CA PHE A 107 14.50 4.53 -4.90
C PHE A 107 14.88 5.98 -5.15
N LYS A 108 15.60 6.19 -6.26
CA LYS A 108 16.08 7.50 -6.65
C LYS A 108 14.96 8.32 -7.31
N PRO A 109 14.96 9.65 -7.12
CA PRO A 109 14.03 10.52 -7.82
C PRO A 109 14.14 10.38 -9.35
N GLY A 110 13.03 10.57 -10.06
CA GLY A 110 13.00 10.56 -11.53
C GLY A 110 13.25 9.20 -12.19
N THR A 111 13.30 8.11 -11.41
CA THR A 111 13.53 6.75 -11.93
C THR A 111 12.27 5.90 -11.78
N ILE A 112 11.93 5.14 -12.83
CA ILE A 112 10.91 4.09 -12.74
C ILE A 112 11.60 2.80 -12.29
N THR A 113 11.18 2.24 -11.15
CA THR A 113 11.70 0.96 -10.64
C THR A 113 10.69 -0.16 -10.88
N LEU A 114 11.10 -1.18 -11.63
CA LEU A 114 10.29 -2.37 -11.90
C LEU A 114 10.64 -3.49 -10.91
N LEU A 115 9.66 -3.92 -10.11
CA LEU A 115 9.82 -5.05 -9.18
C LEU A 115 9.40 -6.38 -9.85
N LEU A 116 10.35 -7.30 -10.01
CA LEU A 116 10.13 -8.62 -10.61
C LEU A 116 10.34 -9.75 -9.60
N GLY A 117 9.61 -10.85 -9.79
CA GLY A 117 9.76 -12.07 -8.99
C GLY A 117 8.55 -12.99 -9.10
N GLN A 118 8.71 -14.25 -8.72
CA GLN A 118 7.62 -15.24 -8.69
C GLN A 118 6.44 -14.81 -7.79
N PRO A 119 5.23 -15.37 -7.97
CA PRO A 119 4.13 -15.19 -7.02
C PRO A 119 4.59 -15.48 -5.58
N SER A 120 4.05 -14.76 -4.59
CA SER A 120 4.46 -14.87 -3.17
C SER A 120 5.89 -14.44 -2.81
N SER A 121 6.66 -13.81 -3.72
CA SER A 121 8.03 -13.34 -3.42
C SER A 121 8.15 -12.09 -2.53
N GLY A 122 7.04 -11.54 -2.02
CA GLY A 122 7.05 -10.36 -1.15
C GLY A 122 7.02 -9.00 -1.84
N LYS A 123 6.83 -8.91 -3.17
CA LYS A 123 6.78 -7.63 -3.91
C LYS A 123 5.76 -6.62 -3.33
N SER A 124 4.53 -7.06 -3.11
CA SER A 124 3.47 -6.20 -2.54
C SER A 124 3.78 -5.80 -1.10
N SER A 125 4.46 -6.65 -0.34
CA SER A 125 4.92 -6.33 1.01
C SER A 125 6.01 -5.27 0.98
N LEU A 126 6.92 -5.29 -0.01
CA LEU A 126 7.95 -4.26 -0.18
C LEU A 126 7.37 -2.91 -0.60
N MET A 127 6.26 -2.91 -1.36
CA MET A 127 5.59 -1.66 -1.77
C MET A 127 4.69 -1.06 -0.68
N ARG A 128 4.32 -1.84 0.34
CA ARG A 128 3.41 -1.42 1.41
C ARG A 128 4.09 -1.17 2.76
N SER A 129 5.31 -1.67 2.95
CA SER A 129 6.08 -1.46 4.18
C SER A 129 6.51 0.00 4.32
#